data_AF-A0A101XAN3-F1
#
_entry.id   AF-A0A101XAN3-F1
#
_cell.length_a   1.000
_cell.length_b   1.000
_cell.length_c   1.000
_cell.angle_alpha   90.00
_cell.angle_beta   90.00
_cell.angle_gamma   90.00
#
_symmetry.space_group_name_H-M   'P 1'
#
loop_
_entity.id
_entity.type
_entity.pdbx_description
1 polymer ?
#
loop_
_entity_poly.entity_id
_entity_poly.type
_entity_poly.pdbx_seq_one_letter_code
_entity_poly.pdbx_strand_id
1 'polypeptide(L)'
;MSKSWSLKIAVLIMLAVVAVVVFLLATGRGRQAGDSEAYSYAAQQATLVGKIAALSRYDVLKTTEPLICSNGAVNFTCLLSKTDIQPILDGLGKIGVTPSATPAAYSWVLVLEYNFTNGGWYWRNITVVRGWELRWGKEVVYVLQAPIKRSLGELLKTKDRLTRPFFVEMRGITFVAVELDRLVVATSNATVTPDGRRIVDPRAVERIKKAVQAVDPYADLEVVYSPPAMPTQDTS
;
A
#
# COMPACT_ATOMS: atom_id res chain seq x y z
N MET A 1 54.05 8.82 -34.33
CA MET A 1 52.64 9.23 -34.08
C MET A 1 52.60 10.03 -32.78
N SER A 2 52.15 11.30 -32.83
CA SER A 2 52.41 12.26 -31.75
C SER A 2 51.47 12.05 -30.56
N LYS A 3 52.02 12.19 -29.34
CA LYS A 3 51.30 12.13 -28.03
C LYS A 3 50.01 12.97 -28.00
N SER A 4 49.94 14.03 -28.81
CA SER A 4 48.77 14.91 -28.95
C SER A 4 47.54 14.18 -29.50
N TRP A 5 47.73 13.19 -30.37
CA TRP A 5 46.62 12.48 -31.00
C TRP A 5 45.98 11.46 -30.05
N SER A 6 46.80 10.75 -29.27
CA SER A 6 46.34 9.82 -28.24
C SER A 6 45.57 10.50 -27.12
N LEU A 7 45.97 11.72 -26.73
CA LEU A 7 45.30 12.49 -25.67
C LEU A 7 43.91 12.98 -26.11
N LYS A 8 43.77 13.42 -27.38
CA LYS A 8 42.48 13.85 -27.94
C LYS A 8 41.47 12.70 -28.03
N ILE A 9 41.94 11.51 -28.39
CA ILE A 9 41.10 10.31 -28.45
C ILE A 9 40.63 9.91 -27.04
N ALA A 10 41.51 9.95 -26.04
CA ALA A 10 41.16 9.61 -24.66
C ALA A 10 40.09 10.56 -24.07
N VAL A 11 40.19 11.86 -24.35
CA VAL A 11 39.20 12.86 -23.90
C VAL A 11 37.85 12.66 -24.59
N LEU A 12 37.83 12.35 -25.89
CA LEU A 12 36.60 12.06 -26.63
C LEU A 12 35.90 10.80 -26.11
N ILE A 13 36.67 9.75 -25.79
CA ILE A 13 36.12 8.52 -25.21
C ILE A 13 35.53 8.80 -23.81
N MET A 14 36.22 9.57 -22.97
CA MET A 14 35.69 9.95 -21.65
C MET A 14 34.40 10.77 -21.74
N LEU A 15 34.33 11.74 -22.65
CA LEU A 15 33.11 12.51 -22.88
C LEU A 15 31.94 11.65 -23.38
N ALA A 16 32.22 10.70 -24.27
CA ALA A 16 31.23 9.75 -24.75
C ALA A 16 30.73 8.82 -23.63
N VAL A 17 31.63 8.31 -22.79
CA VAL A 17 31.27 7.47 -21.64
C VAL A 17 30.44 8.26 -20.64
N VAL A 18 30.82 9.51 -20.31
CA VAL A 18 30.04 10.38 -19.42
C VAL A 18 28.66 10.67 -20.02
N ALA A 19 28.57 10.95 -21.32
CA ALA A 19 27.29 11.17 -21.99
C ALA A 19 26.42 9.90 -21.98
N VAL A 20 26.99 8.72 -22.19
CA VAL A 20 26.27 7.45 -22.10
C VAL A 20 25.83 7.17 -20.66
N VAL A 21 26.66 7.45 -19.65
CA VAL A 21 26.27 7.28 -18.24
C VAL A 21 25.17 8.26 -17.85
N VAL A 22 25.23 9.53 -18.27
CA VAL A 22 24.15 10.51 -18.03
C VAL A 22 22.88 10.11 -18.78
N PHE A 23 22.99 9.62 -20.01
CA PHE A 23 21.85 9.12 -20.79
C PHE A 23 21.26 7.86 -20.15
N LEU A 24 22.08 6.94 -19.65
CA LEU A 24 21.65 5.75 -18.91
C LEU A 24 21.08 6.10 -17.54
N LEU A 25 21.51 7.18 -16.89
CA LEU A 25 20.89 7.68 -15.65
C LEU A 25 19.56 8.42 -15.93
N ALA A 26 19.47 9.13 -17.05
CA ALA A 26 18.25 9.82 -17.48
C ALA A 26 17.18 8.84 -18.00
N THR A 27 17.59 7.75 -18.65
CA THR A 27 16.70 6.69 -19.17
C THR A 27 16.56 5.49 -18.21
N GLY A 28 17.46 5.37 -17.24
CA GLY A 28 17.51 4.32 -16.22
C GLY A 28 16.62 4.53 -15.01
N ARG A 29 15.72 5.53 -15.03
CA ARG A 29 14.46 5.39 -14.27
C ARG A 29 13.68 4.26 -14.93
N GLY A 30 14.03 3.03 -14.54
CA GLY A 30 13.50 1.80 -15.07
C GLY A 30 11.99 1.89 -15.14
N ARG A 31 11.49 2.01 -16.36
CA ARG A 31 10.08 1.81 -16.67
C ARG A 31 9.85 0.32 -16.47
N GLN A 32 9.64 -0.09 -15.22
CA GLN A 32 9.28 -1.46 -14.90
C GLN A 32 8.01 -1.76 -15.71
N ALA A 33 7.92 -2.94 -16.32
CA ALA A 33 6.74 -3.35 -17.07
C ALA A 33 5.43 -3.15 -16.26
N GLY A 34 5.52 -3.29 -14.93
CA GLY A 34 4.43 -3.00 -13.99
C GLY A 34 3.99 -1.54 -13.89
N ASP A 35 4.86 -0.56 -14.15
CA ASP A 35 4.47 0.86 -14.15
C ASP A 35 3.53 1.16 -15.33
N SER A 36 3.78 0.55 -16.49
CA SER A 36 2.94 0.74 -17.67
C SER A 36 1.54 0.17 -17.46
N GLU A 37 1.42 -0.97 -16.78
CA GLU A 37 0.14 -1.57 -16.38
C GLU A 37 -0.56 -0.74 -15.30
N ALA A 38 0.19 -0.25 -14.30
CA ALA A 38 -0.35 0.61 -13.26
C ALA A 38 -1.00 1.88 -13.82
N TYR A 39 -0.29 2.57 -14.72
CA TYR A 39 -0.79 3.79 -15.35
C TYR A 39 -1.95 3.51 -16.31
N SER A 40 -1.93 2.43 -17.09
CA SER A 40 -3.04 2.09 -17.99
C SER A 40 -4.30 1.70 -17.21
N TYR A 41 -4.17 0.92 -16.14
CA TYR A 41 -5.28 0.56 -15.26
C TYR A 41 -5.85 1.77 -14.51
N ALA A 42 -4.98 2.65 -14.01
CA ALA A 42 -5.39 3.88 -13.35
C ALA A 42 -6.13 4.82 -14.32
N ALA A 43 -5.66 4.96 -15.56
CA ALA A 43 -6.32 5.82 -16.56
C ALA A 43 -7.79 5.43 -16.81
N GLN A 44 -8.12 4.13 -16.71
CA GLN A 44 -9.47 3.59 -16.89
C GLN A 44 -10.44 3.89 -15.73
N GLN A 45 -9.92 4.24 -14.55
CA GLN A 45 -10.77 4.52 -13.39
C GLN A 45 -11.59 5.80 -13.60
N ALA A 46 -12.88 5.75 -13.27
CA ALA A 46 -13.79 6.88 -13.49
C ALA A 46 -13.52 8.05 -12.53
N THR A 47 -13.17 7.76 -11.29
CA THR A 47 -13.05 8.75 -10.21
C THR A 47 -11.60 9.08 -9.86
N LEU A 48 -11.34 10.28 -9.32
CA LEU A 48 -10.03 10.69 -8.83
C LEU A 48 -9.52 9.73 -7.76
N VAL A 49 -10.39 9.38 -6.81
CA VAL A 49 -10.06 8.41 -5.74
C VAL A 49 -9.73 7.04 -6.31
N GLY A 50 -10.46 6.57 -7.34
CA GLY A 50 -10.18 5.32 -8.02
C GLY A 50 -8.83 5.33 -8.73
N LYS A 51 -8.48 6.44 -9.39
CA LYS A 51 -7.17 6.63 -10.03
C LYS A 51 -6.02 6.55 -9.02
N ILE A 52 -6.15 7.23 -7.88
CA ILE A 52 -5.15 7.19 -6.80
C ILE A 52 -5.06 5.77 -6.22
N ALA A 53 -6.18 5.12 -5.92
CA ALA A 53 -6.22 3.76 -5.39
C ALA A 53 -5.56 2.74 -6.34
N ALA A 54 -5.84 2.86 -7.64
CA ALA A 54 -5.22 2.04 -8.68
C ALA A 54 -3.69 2.17 -8.67
N LEU A 55 -3.16 3.39 -8.69
CA LEU A 55 -1.71 3.60 -8.64
C LEU A 55 -1.10 3.11 -7.31
N SER A 56 -1.84 3.22 -6.21
CA SER A 56 -1.40 2.77 -4.88
C SER A 56 -1.32 1.25 -4.79
N ARG A 57 -2.24 0.53 -5.44
CA ARG A 57 -2.25 -0.93 -5.53
C ARG A 57 -0.96 -1.46 -6.17
N TYR A 58 -0.48 -0.79 -7.21
CA TYR A 58 0.79 -1.12 -7.89
C TYR A 58 2.02 -0.52 -7.22
N ASP A 59 1.86 0.06 -6.02
CA ASP A 59 2.95 0.64 -5.23
C ASP A 59 3.63 1.87 -5.88
N VAL A 60 2.99 2.47 -6.89
CA VAL A 60 3.41 3.73 -7.52
C VAL A 60 3.20 4.89 -6.55
N LEU A 61 2.05 4.91 -5.86
CA LEU A 61 1.74 5.89 -4.81
C LEU A 61 1.83 5.22 -3.44
N LYS A 62 2.45 5.93 -2.49
CA LYS A 62 2.64 5.43 -1.12
C LYS A 62 1.47 5.81 -0.21
N THR A 63 0.26 5.44 -0.61
CA THR A 63 -0.95 5.67 0.18
C THR A 63 -1.61 4.36 0.64
N THR A 64 -2.56 4.47 1.56
CA THR A 64 -3.53 3.42 1.87
C THR A 64 -4.51 3.24 0.72
N GLU A 65 -5.42 2.27 0.86
CA GLU A 65 -6.69 2.28 0.12
C GLU A 65 -7.52 3.54 0.48
N PRO A 66 -8.57 3.86 -0.31
CA PRO A 66 -9.54 4.88 0.07
C PRO A 66 -10.26 4.53 1.38
N LEU A 67 -10.35 5.50 2.28
CA LEU A 67 -10.91 5.32 3.60
C LEU A 67 -12.07 6.28 3.84
N ILE A 68 -12.92 5.91 4.79
CA ILE A 68 -13.89 6.82 5.39
C ILE A 68 -13.19 7.50 6.58
N CYS A 69 -12.95 8.79 6.43
CA CYS A 69 -12.43 9.67 7.47
C CYS A 69 -13.55 10.51 8.09
N SER A 70 -13.32 10.99 9.32
CA SER A 70 -14.14 11.99 9.99
C SER A 70 -13.26 13.01 10.71
N ASN A 71 -13.63 14.27 10.65
CA ASN A 71 -13.03 15.33 11.46
C ASN A 71 -13.80 15.56 12.78
N GLY A 72 -14.72 14.65 13.13
CA GLY A 72 -15.63 14.76 14.28
C GLY A 72 -16.92 15.51 13.99
N ALA A 73 -17.03 16.22 12.86
CA ALA A 73 -18.24 16.91 12.44
C ALA A 73 -18.88 16.27 11.20
N VAL A 74 -18.07 15.89 10.21
CA VAL A 74 -18.53 15.31 8.95
C VAL A 74 -17.63 14.17 8.50
N ASN A 75 -18.23 13.23 7.77
CA ASN A 75 -17.52 12.11 7.16
C ASN A 75 -17.12 12.46 5.73
N PHE A 76 -15.94 12.03 5.30
CA PHE A 76 -15.40 12.30 3.97
C PHE A 76 -14.44 11.20 3.53
N THR A 77 -14.26 11.07 2.21
CA THR A 77 -13.29 10.14 1.64
C THR A 77 -11.88 10.71 1.75
N CYS A 78 -10.96 9.91 2.27
CA CYS A 78 -9.56 10.29 2.42
C CYS A 78 -8.62 9.15 1.99
N LEU A 79 -7.36 9.48 1.75
CA LEU A 79 -6.26 8.52 1.72
C LEU A 79 -5.17 8.98 2.69
N LEU A 80 -4.58 8.04 3.42
CA LEU A 80 -3.39 8.33 4.21
C LEU A 80 -2.16 8.13 3.34
N SER A 81 -1.24 9.08 3.34
CA SER A 81 -0.01 9.06 2.55
C SER A 81 1.22 8.99 3.44
N LYS A 82 2.18 8.13 3.07
CA LYS A 82 3.53 8.11 3.67
C LYS A 82 4.34 9.34 3.26
N THR A 83 4.09 9.85 2.07
CA THR A 83 4.86 10.93 1.46
C THR A 83 4.07 12.22 1.42
N ASP A 84 4.75 13.29 1.01
CA ASP A 84 4.11 14.53 0.59
C ASP A 84 3.14 14.28 -0.59
N ILE A 85 2.40 15.33 -0.99
CA ILE A 85 1.44 15.30 -2.08
C ILE A 85 2.09 15.24 -3.47
N GLN A 86 3.32 15.72 -3.62
CA GLN A 86 3.96 15.86 -4.94
C GLN A 86 4.04 14.54 -5.74
N PRO A 87 4.47 13.39 -5.16
CA PRO A 87 4.46 12.11 -5.87
C PRO A 87 3.07 11.71 -6.39
N ILE A 88 2.00 12.12 -5.71
CA ILE A 88 0.62 11.85 -6.12
C ILE A 88 0.26 12.73 -7.32
N LEU A 89 0.58 14.02 -7.27
CA LEU A 89 0.35 14.93 -8.40
C LEU A 89 1.15 14.51 -9.64
N ASP A 90 2.42 14.13 -9.47
CA ASP A 90 3.27 13.64 -10.56
C ASP A 90 2.73 12.33 -11.15
N GLY A 91 2.26 11.42 -10.30
CA GLY A 91 1.65 10.15 -10.71
C GLY A 91 0.36 10.33 -11.51
N LEU A 92 -0.51 11.23 -11.07
CA LEU A 92 -1.74 11.60 -11.76
C LEU A 92 -1.47 12.34 -13.07
N GLY A 93 -0.46 13.21 -13.10
CA GLY A 93 -0.05 13.95 -14.30
C GLY A 93 0.36 13.01 -15.46
N LYS A 94 0.99 11.87 -15.14
CA LYS A 94 1.36 10.85 -16.15
C LYS A 94 0.16 10.19 -16.84
N ILE A 95 -1.04 10.28 -16.26
CA ILE A 95 -2.28 9.79 -16.86
C ILE A 95 -3.20 10.94 -17.30
N GLY A 96 -2.65 12.15 -17.45
CA GLY A 96 -3.38 13.34 -17.90
C GLY A 96 -4.36 13.91 -16.88
N VAL A 97 -4.22 13.57 -15.59
CA VAL A 97 -5.11 14.04 -14.52
C VAL A 97 -4.39 15.11 -13.70
N THR A 98 -4.93 16.33 -13.70
CA THR A 98 -4.34 17.50 -13.04
C THR A 98 -5.34 18.07 -12.02
N PRO A 99 -5.45 17.49 -10.81
CA PRO A 99 -6.31 18.05 -9.77
C PRO A 99 -5.69 19.35 -9.24
N SER A 100 -6.54 20.30 -8.82
CA SER A 100 -6.06 21.40 -7.98
C SER A 100 -5.83 20.88 -6.57
N ALA A 101 -4.73 21.30 -5.94
CA ALA A 101 -4.36 20.90 -4.59
C ALA A 101 -4.32 22.14 -3.68
N THR A 102 -5.14 22.15 -2.64
CA THR A 102 -5.14 23.21 -1.62
C THR A 102 -4.78 22.62 -0.26
N PRO A 103 -4.02 23.33 0.59
CA PRO A 103 -3.73 22.86 1.94
C PRO A 103 -5.02 22.64 2.74
N ALA A 104 -5.10 21.52 3.45
CA ALA A 104 -6.18 21.18 4.37
C ALA A 104 -5.61 21.10 5.80
N ALA A 105 -6.11 21.96 6.68
CA ALA A 105 -5.60 22.14 8.03
C ALA A 105 -6.17 21.09 9.01
N TYR A 106 -5.77 19.82 8.83
CA TYR A 106 -6.06 18.74 9.77
C TYR A 106 -4.81 18.41 10.59
N SER A 107 -4.92 18.42 11.92
CA SER A 107 -3.89 17.92 12.84
C SER A 107 -4.13 16.47 13.26
N TRP A 108 -5.37 15.99 13.12
CA TRP A 108 -5.79 14.61 13.32
C TRP A 108 -7.01 14.30 12.45
N VAL A 109 -7.29 13.01 12.29
CA VAL A 109 -8.51 12.51 11.66
C VAL A 109 -8.94 11.20 12.30
N LEU A 110 -10.24 10.95 12.38
CA LEU A 110 -10.78 9.64 12.74
C LEU A 110 -10.92 8.80 11.48
N VAL A 111 -10.33 7.61 11.45
CA VAL A 111 -10.45 6.66 10.35
C VAL A 111 -11.36 5.53 10.78
N LEU A 112 -12.35 5.20 9.95
CA LEU A 112 -13.23 4.05 10.19
C LEU A 112 -12.49 2.75 9.83
N GLU A 113 -12.27 1.89 10.81
CA GLU A 113 -11.60 0.60 10.68
C GLU A 113 -12.50 -0.54 11.15
N TYR A 114 -12.25 -1.76 10.66
CA TYR A 114 -12.92 -2.95 11.12
C TYR A 114 -12.03 -3.68 12.14
N ASN A 115 -12.52 -3.85 13.36
CA ASN A 115 -11.86 -4.67 14.34
C ASN A 115 -12.14 -6.15 14.03
N PHE A 116 -11.16 -6.84 13.44
CA PHE A 116 -11.28 -8.25 13.09
C PHE A 116 -11.31 -9.19 14.31
N THR A 117 -10.79 -8.74 15.46
CA THR A 117 -10.83 -9.52 16.71
C THR A 117 -12.22 -9.55 17.33
N ASN A 118 -12.92 -8.41 17.36
CA ASN A 118 -14.23 -8.26 18.01
C ASN A 118 -15.42 -8.24 17.02
N GLY A 119 -15.15 -8.19 15.71
CA GLY A 119 -16.15 -8.24 14.66
C GLY A 119 -17.00 -6.96 14.56
N GLY A 120 -16.38 -5.78 14.58
CA GLY A 120 -17.13 -4.52 14.55
C GLY A 120 -16.35 -3.31 14.05
N TRP A 121 -17.06 -2.30 13.56
CA TRP A 121 -16.46 -1.05 13.10
C TRP A 121 -16.13 -0.12 14.28
N TYR A 122 -14.99 0.56 14.21
CA TYR A 122 -14.59 1.56 15.20
C TYR A 122 -13.82 2.69 14.54
N TRP A 123 -13.76 3.84 15.22
CA TRP A 123 -13.00 4.99 14.77
C TRP A 123 -11.62 4.99 15.44
N ARG A 124 -10.55 4.95 14.65
CA ARG A 124 -9.19 5.13 15.13
C ARG A 124 -8.74 6.56 14.90
N ASN A 125 -8.16 7.18 15.93
CA ASN A 125 -7.54 8.49 15.80
C ASN A 125 -6.15 8.36 15.16
N ILE A 126 -5.94 9.09 14.06
CA ILE A 126 -4.68 9.19 13.32
C ILE A 126 -4.18 10.62 13.35
N THR A 127 -2.93 10.81 13.78
CA THR A 127 -2.25 12.10 13.67
C THR A 127 -1.91 12.42 12.22
N VAL A 128 -2.19 13.66 11.80
CA VAL A 128 -1.91 14.16 10.46
C VAL A 128 -0.71 15.11 10.54
N VAL A 129 0.29 14.87 9.69
CA VAL A 129 1.47 15.73 9.56
C VAL A 129 1.13 16.94 8.69
N ARG A 130 0.53 16.70 7.52
CA ARG A 130 0.07 17.70 6.55
C ARG A 130 -1.12 17.13 5.78
N GLY A 131 -2.02 17.98 5.31
CA GLY A 131 -3.19 17.56 4.53
C GLY A 131 -3.38 18.42 3.29
N TRP A 132 -4.00 17.83 2.27
CA TRP A 132 -4.41 18.52 1.05
C TRP A 132 -5.80 18.08 0.63
N GLU A 133 -6.59 19.04 0.19
CA GLU A 133 -7.82 18.81 -0.55
C GLU A 133 -7.47 18.81 -2.05
N LEU A 134 -7.76 17.71 -2.73
CA LEU A 134 -7.65 17.59 -4.17
C LEU A 134 -9.01 17.77 -4.81
N ARG A 135 -9.12 18.68 -5.79
CA ARG A 135 -10.33 18.85 -6.61
C ARG A 135 -10.05 18.48 -8.05
N TRP A 136 -10.93 17.65 -8.62
CA TRP A 136 -10.91 17.30 -10.04
C TRP A 136 -12.34 17.23 -10.56
N GLY A 137 -12.71 18.17 -11.42
CA GLY A 137 -14.11 18.35 -11.82
C GLY A 137 -15.00 18.65 -10.61
N LYS A 138 -15.97 17.77 -10.33
CA LYS A 138 -16.88 17.87 -9.17
C LYS A 138 -16.42 17.02 -7.97
N GLU A 139 -15.34 16.26 -8.12
CA GLU A 139 -14.84 15.39 -7.07
C GLU A 139 -13.92 16.13 -6.10
N VAL A 140 -14.03 15.76 -4.82
CA VAL A 140 -13.16 16.24 -3.74
C VAL A 140 -12.61 15.01 -3.01
N VAL A 141 -11.29 14.95 -2.88
CA VAL A 141 -10.58 13.86 -2.18
C VAL A 141 -9.55 14.47 -1.25
N TYR A 142 -9.48 13.98 -0.02
CA TYR A 142 -8.46 14.42 0.93
C TYR A 142 -7.28 13.47 0.92
N VAL A 143 -6.07 14.01 0.82
CA VAL A 143 -4.83 13.26 1.00
C VAL A 143 -4.18 13.78 2.27
N LEU A 144 -3.99 12.90 3.24
CA LEU A 144 -3.47 13.25 4.56
C LEU A 144 -2.13 12.53 4.77
N GLN A 145 -1.04 13.28 4.86
CA GLN A 145 0.24 12.72 5.24
C GLN A 145 0.18 12.27 6.69
N ALA A 146 0.43 10.99 6.93
CA ALA A 146 0.38 10.38 8.26
C ALA A 146 1.56 9.40 8.42
N PRO A 147 2.00 9.12 9.66
CA PRO A 147 3.12 8.23 9.94
C PRO A 147 2.71 6.74 9.81
N ILE A 148 2.13 6.37 8.67
CA ILE A 148 1.77 4.97 8.39
C ILE A 148 3.04 4.17 8.05
N LYS A 149 3.14 2.94 8.54
CA LYS A 149 4.37 2.14 8.38
C LYS A 149 4.53 1.59 6.97
N ARG A 150 3.45 1.09 6.38
CA ARG A 150 3.42 0.49 5.05
C ARG A 150 2.28 1.07 4.21
N SER A 151 2.53 1.29 2.92
CA SER A 151 1.48 1.63 1.95
C SER A 151 0.77 0.39 1.43
N LEU A 152 -0.38 0.59 0.80
CA LEU A 152 -1.19 -0.48 0.21
C LEU A 152 -0.35 -1.39 -0.70
N GLY A 153 0.39 -0.81 -1.64
CA GLY A 153 1.22 -1.57 -2.58
C GLY A 153 2.35 -2.37 -1.91
N GLU A 154 2.95 -1.87 -0.84
CA GLU A 154 3.96 -2.61 -0.05
C GLU A 154 3.33 -3.83 0.64
N LEU A 155 2.14 -3.65 1.22
CA LEU A 155 1.41 -4.72 1.91
C LEU A 155 0.89 -5.77 0.93
N LEU A 156 0.42 -5.36 -0.25
CA LEU A 156 -0.01 -6.29 -1.30
C LEU A 156 1.16 -7.12 -1.83
N LYS A 157 2.33 -6.50 -2.07
CA LYS A 157 3.54 -7.25 -2.43
C LYS A 157 3.93 -8.27 -1.36
N THR A 158 3.79 -7.89 -0.09
CA THR A 158 4.05 -8.80 1.04
C THR A 158 3.04 -9.94 1.09
N LYS A 159 1.74 -9.63 0.96
CA LYS A 159 0.65 -10.61 0.87
C LYS A 159 0.88 -11.60 -0.28
N ASP A 160 1.25 -11.12 -1.47
CA ASP A 160 1.50 -11.97 -2.63
C ASP A 160 2.63 -12.97 -2.36
N ARG A 161 3.73 -12.51 -1.75
CA ARG A 161 4.85 -13.37 -1.32
C ARG A 161 4.47 -14.37 -0.23
N LEU A 162 3.49 -14.05 0.61
CA LEU A 162 2.97 -14.94 1.66
C LEU A 162 2.01 -16.00 1.14
N THR A 163 1.52 -15.88 -0.10
CA THR A 163 0.53 -16.80 -0.67
C THR A 163 0.97 -18.26 -0.57
N ARG A 164 2.20 -18.57 -1.00
CA ARG A 164 2.74 -19.94 -0.94
C ARG A 164 3.04 -20.40 0.50
N PRO A 165 3.80 -19.65 1.32
CA PRO A 165 4.02 -19.99 2.73
C PRO A 165 2.72 -20.28 3.49
N PHE A 166 1.65 -19.51 3.25
CA PHE A 166 0.41 -19.63 4.00
C PHE A 166 -0.60 -20.64 3.47
N PHE A 167 -0.75 -20.76 2.15
CA PHE A 167 -1.81 -21.60 1.58
C PHE A 167 -1.30 -22.95 1.04
N VAL A 168 0.02 -23.13 0.93
CA VAL A 168 0.63 -24.40 0.50
C VAL A 168 1.38 -25.06 1.64
N GLU A 169 2.17 -24.28 2.40
CA GLU A 169 3.12 -24.83 3.38
C GLU A 169 2.57 -24.81 4.82
N MET A 170 1.69 -23.87 5.15
CA MET A 170 1.07 -23.74 6.47
C MET A 170 -0.38 -24.22 6.48
N ARG A 171 -0.75 -25.02 7.48
CA ARG A 171 -2.14 -25.44 7.69
C ARG A 171 -2.90 -24.48 8.61
N GLY A 172 -4.18 -24.28 8.31
CA GLY A 172 -5.12 -23.56 9.15
C GLY A 172 -5.14 -22.04 8.95
N ILE A 173 -4.47 -21.51 7.93
CA ILE A 173 -4.69 -20.12 7.49
C ILE A 173 -5.96 -20.07 6.66
N THR A 174 -6.88 -19.17 7.00
CA THR A 174 -8.18 -19.06 6.33
C THR A 174 -8.23 -17.87 5.38
N PHE A 175 -7.63 -16.74 5.73
CA PHE A 175 -7.47 -15.60 4.82
C PHE A 175 -6.32 -14.67 5.23
N VAL A 176 -5.91 -13.82 4.27
CA VAL A 176 -4.97 -12.71 4.50
C VAL A 176 -5.58 -11.44 3.90
N ALA A 177 -5.70 -10.40 4.71
CA ALA A 177 -6.17 -9.08 4.32
C ALA A 177 -5.11 -8.00 4.57
N VAL A 178 -5.27 -6.89 3.88
CA VAL A 178 -4.56 -5.64 4.14
C VAL A 178 -5.58 -4.71 4.79
N GLU A 179 -5.22 -4.07 5.89
CA GLU A 179 -6.05 -3.05 6.51
C GLU A 179 -5.16 -1.88 6.92
N LEU A 180 -5.43 -0.70 6.36
CA LEU A 180 -4.59 0.49 6.50
C LEU A 180 -3.11 0.24 6.22
N ASP A 181 -2.32 0.06 7.29
CA ASP A 181 -0.88 -0.07 7.29
C ASP A 181 -0.39 -1.39 7.90
N ARG A 182 -1.30 -2.36 8.11
CA ARG A 182 -1.03 -3.70 8.66
C ARG A 182 -1.56 -4.83 7.78
N LEU A 183 -1.01 -6.03 8.00
CA LEU A 183 -1.58 -7.29 7.53
C LEU A 183 -2.50 -7.87 8.60
N VAL A 184 -3.64 -8.40 8.17
CA VAL A 184 -4.52 -9.21 9.02
C VAL A 184 -4.48 -10.64 8.51
N VAL A 185 -4.06 -11.58 9.35
CA VAL A 185 -4.00 -13.00 9.02
C VAL A 185 -4.99 -13.75 9.89
N ALA A 186 -5.94 -14.42 9.26
CA ALA A 186 -6.92 -15.23 9.97
C ALA A 186 -6.54 -16.69 9.98
N THR A 187 -6.80 -17.36 11.10
CA THR A 187 -6.53 -18.78 11.28
C THR A 187 -7.67 -19.50 11.98
N SER A 188 -7.89 -20.75 11.60
CA SER A 188 -8.80 -21.68 12.28
C SER A 188 -8.16 -22.36 13.49
N ASN A 189 -6.85 -22.18 13.70
CA ASN A 189 -6.14 -22.72 14.85
C ASN A 189 -6.51 -21.91 16.10
N ALA A 190 -7.30 -22.50 16.97
CA ALA A 190 -7.77 -21.87 18.21
C ALA A 190 -7.52 -22.74 19.43
N THR A 191 -7.36 -22.07 20.57
CA THR A 191 -7.44 -22.67 21.90
C THR A 191 -8.79 -22.33 22.51
N VAL A 192 -9.40 -23.32 23.17
CA VAL A 192 -10.63 -23.11 23.94
C VAL A 192 -10.24 -22.66 25.35
N THR A 193 -10.73 -21.49 25.72
CA THR A 193 -10.58 -20.91 27.06
C THR A 193 -11.49 -21.61 28.08
N PRO A 194 -11.24 -21.47 29.40
CA PRO A 194 -12.09 -22.09 30.43
C PRO A 194 -13.57 -21.70 30.37
N ASP A 195 -13.89 -20.50 29.86
CA ASP A 195 -15.24 -20.00 29.62
C ASP A 195 -15.82 -20.42 28.25
N GLY A 196 -15.16 -21.33 27.53
CA GLY A 196 -15.63 -21.91 26.28
C GLY A 196 -15.41 -21.05 25.04
N ARG A 197 -14.79 -19.86 25.17
CA ARG A 197 -14.46 -19.00 24.02
C ARG A 197 -13.28 -19.55 23.25
N ARG A 198 -13.31 -19.40 21.92
CA ARG A 198 -12.19 -19.72 21.05
C ARG A 198 -11.33 -18.48 20.82
N ILE A 199 -10.08 -18.56 21.22
CA ILE A 199 -9.06 -17.54 20.93
C ILE A 199 -8.00 -18.13 20.02
N VAL A 200 -7.26 -17.30 19.30
CA VAL A 200 -6.17 -17.78 18.43
C VAL A 200 -5.15 -18.56 19.26
N ASP A 201 -4.74 -19.73 18.78
CA ASP A 201 -3.67 -20.52 19.41
C ASP A 201 -2.36 -19.70 19.40
N PRO A 202 -1.75 -19.42 20.56
CA PRO A 202 -0.48 -18.69 20.64
C PRO A 202 0.65 -19.30 19.79
N ARG A 203 0.67 -20.62 19.62
CA ARG A 203 1.64 -21.30 18.75
C ARG A 203 1.39 -20.98 17.28
N ALA A 204 0.14 -20.81 16.87
CA ALA A 204 -0.20 -20.38 15.53
C ALA A 204 0.24 -18.93 15.29
N VAL A 205 0.01 -18.03 16.26
CA VAL A 205 0.47 -16.63 16.21
C VAL A 205 1.98 -16.56 15.97
N GLU A 206 2.78 -17.29 16.74
CA GLU A 206 4.23 -17.29 16.60
C GLU A 206 4.72 -17.83 15.25
N ARG A 207 4.10 -18.90 14.73
CA ARG A 207 4.44 -19.42 13.40
C ARG A 207 4.10 -18.43 12.29
N ILE A 208 2.91 -17.81 12.36
CA ILE A 208 2.47 -16.81 11.39
C ILE A 208 3.40 -15.61 11.42
N LYS A 209 3.70 -15.10 12.62
CA LYS A 209 4.62 -13.97 12.81
C LYS A 209 6.00 -14.25 12.20
N LYS A 210 6.57 -15.43 12.45
CA LYS A 210 7.86 -15.83 11.84
C LYS A 210 7.80 -15.87 10.33
N ALA A 211 6.73 -16.41 9.75
CA ALA A 211 6.55 -16.46 8.30
C ALA A 211 6.41 -15.06 7.69
N VAL A 212 5.66 -14.16 8.32
CA VAL A 212 5.57 -12.75 7.91
C VAL A 212 6.94 -12.07 7.99
N GLN A 213 7.64 -12.21 9.12
CA GLN A 213 8.94 -11.59 9.35
C GLN A 213 10.04 -12.07 8.38
N ALA A 214 9.95 -13.31 7.90
CA ALA A 214 10.85 -13.84 6.88
C ALA A 214 10.66 -13.15 5.52
N VAL A 215 9.47 -12.60 5.24
CA VAL A 215 9.14 -11.92 3.98
C VAL A 215 9.26 -10.40 4.12
N ASP A 216 8.73 -9.84 5.21
CA ASP A 216 8.82 -8.43 5.58
C ASP A 216 9.00 -8.30 7.11
N PRO A 217 10.24 -8.04 7.59
CA PRO A 217 10.52 -7.95 9.03
C PRO A 217 9.89 -6.72 9.70
N TYR A 218 9.39 -5.75 8.93
CA TYR A 218 8.81 -4.51 9.45
C TYR A 218 7.29 -4.42 9.24
N ALA A 219 6.65 -5.46 8.71
CA ALA A 219 5.20 -5.49 8.56
C ALA A 219 4.52 -5.61 9.93
N ASP A 220 3.57 -4.70 10.19
CA ASP A 220 2.64 -4.86 11.31
C ASP A 220 1.65 -5.98 10.99
N LEU A 221 1.32 -6.77 12.02
CA LEU A 221 0.53 -7.99 11.89
C LEU A 221 -0.52 -8.06 13.00
N GLU A 222 -1.77 -8.26 12.60
CA GLU A 222 -2.86 -8.73 13.46
C GLU A 222 -3.18 -10.19 13.09
N VAL A 223 -3.29 -11.06 14.10
CA VAL A 223 -3.69 -12.45 13.89
C VAL A 223 -5.03 -12.68 14.57
N VAL A 224 -6.02 -13.14 13.80
CA VAL A 224 -7.40 -13.30 14.28
C VAL A 224 -7.91 -14.72 14.10
N TYR A 225 -8.86 -15.11 14.94
CA TYR A 225 -9.52 -16.40 14.79
C TYR A 225 -10.62 -16.28 13.76
N SER A 226 -10.63 -17.19 12.79
CA SER A 226 -11.73 -17.36 11.86
C SER A 226 -12.02 -18.83 11.72
N PRO A 227 -13.25 -19.29 11.98
CA PRO A 227 -13.61 -20.68 11.70
C PRO A 227 -13.42 -20.97 10.20
N PRO A 228 -13.15 -22.23 9.83
CA PRO A 228 -13.18 -22.65 8.43
C PRO A 228 -14.55 -22.32 7.83
N ALA A 229 -14.59 -21.96 6.54
CA ALA A 229 -15.86 -21.85 5.84
C ALA A 229 -16.63 -23.17 5.99
N MET A 230 -17.85 -23.11 6.54
CA MET A 230 -18.70 -24.29 6.57
C MET A 230 -19.07 -24.64 5.13
N PRO A 231 -19.06 -25.93 4.74
CA PRO A 231 -19.66 -26.33 3.46
C PRO A 231 -21.08 -25.79 3.45
N THR A 232 -21.46 -25.07 2.40
CA THR A 232 -22.87 -24.81 2.13
C THR A 232 -23.53 -26.17 2.03
N GLN A 233 -24.46 -26.47 2.95
CA GLN A 233 -25.33 -27.61 2.77
C GLN A 233 -26.10 -27.37 1.48
N ASP A 234 -25.81 -28.14 0.44
CA ASP A 234 -26.67 -28.24 -0.72
C ASP A 234 -28.02 -28.74 -0.20
N THR A 235 -28.95 -27.82 0.02
CA THR A 235 -30.36 -28.16 0.22
C THR A 235 -30.90 -28.56 -1.15
N SER A 236 -30.70 -29.82 -1.52
CA SER A 236 -31.47 -30.51 -2.57
C SER A 236 -32.86 -30.86 -2.07
#